data_AF-A0AAD8DE17-F1
#
_entry.id   AF-A0AAD8DE17-F1
#
_cell.length_a   1.000
_cell.length_b   1.000
_cell.length_c   1.000
_cell.angle_alpha   90.00
_cell.angle_beta   90.00
_cell.angle_gamma   90.00
#
_symmetry.space_group_name_H-M   'P 1'
#
loop_
_entity.id
_entity.type
_entity.pdbx_description
1 polymer ?
#
loop_
_entity_poly.entity_id
_entity_poly.type
_entity_poly.pdbx_seq_one_letter_code
_entity_poly.pdbx_strand_id
1 'polypeptide(L)'
;MKYDQTVIEHVINRGLTMKAAEMIVQPNLKRSTVASVIHTFRTENRTERKLNSGGHGCLLTELQELTITEMVRASNDICLREIQSKTDDDDDVFHGVNNVSLSTIDRVLKRHHV
;
A
#
# COMPACT_ATOMS: atom_id res chain seq x y z
N MET A 1 -0.88 10.25 18.08
CA MET A 1 0.16 10.88 17.23
C MET A 1 0.78 12.15 17.84
N LYS A 2 0.87 12.32 19.17
CA LYS A 2 1.37 13.57 19.78
C LYS A 2 2.90 13.67 19.91
N TYR A 3 3.65 12.60 19.65
CA TYR A 3 5.07 12.50 20.02
C TYR A 3 6.03 12.99 18.92
N ASP A 4 5.74 12.71 17.65
CA ASP A 4 6.64 13.01 16.53
C ASP A 4 6.78 14.54 16.34
N GLN A 5 5.67 15.28 16.49
CA GLN A 5 5.67 16.75 16.43
C GLN A 5 6.44 17.40 17.59
N THR A 6 6.36 16.84 18.80
CA THR A 6 7.11 17.35 19.97
C THR A 6 8.61 17.11 19.82
N VAL A 7 9.04 15.97 19.26
CA VAL A 7 10.46 15.70 18.99
C VAL A 7 11.02 16.71 17.97
N ILE A 8 10.29 16.98 16.90
CA ILE A 8 10.72 17.89 15.84
C ILE A 8 10.84 19.33 16.37
N GLU A 9 9.85 19.81 17.12
CA GLU A 9 9.88 21.12 17.77
C GLU A 9 11.13 21.30 18.66
N HIS A 10 11.47 20.31 19.47
CA HIS A 10 12.59 20.44 20.41
C HIS A 10 13.95 20.32 19.71
N VAL A 11 14.12 19.34 18.81
CA VAL A 11 15.44 19.08 18.20
C VAL A 11 15.74 20.05 17.05
N ILE A 12 14.75 20.36 16.21
CA ILE A 12 14.96 21.18 15.03
C ILE A 12 14.68 22.65 15.33
N ASN A 13 13.53 22.98 15.92
CA ASN A 13 13.14 24.39 16.10
C ASN A 13 13.84 25.03 17.31
N ARG A 14 14.08 24.28 18.39
CA ARG A 14 14.76 24.79 19.61
C ARG A 14 16.24 24.41 19.70
N GLY A 15 16.77 23.63 18.75
CA GLY A 15 18.18 23.23 18.71
C GLY A 15 18.62 22.30 19.83
N LEU A 16 17.70 21.61 20.51
CA LEU A 16 18.05 20.69 21.58
C LEU A 16 18.74 19.45 21.03
N THR A 17 19.66 18.89 21.83
CA THR A 17 20.28 17.61 21.49
C THR A 17 19.21 16.50 21.53
N MET A 18 19.39 15.46 20.71
CA MET A 18 18.44 14.33 20.65
C MET A 18 18.20 13.69 22.03
N LYS A 19 19.26 13.64 22.86
CA LYS A 19 19.19 13.15 24.24
C LYS A 19 18.33 14.04 25.15
N ALA A 20 18.39 15.36 24.97
CA ALA A 20 17.56 16.29 25.72
C ALA A 20 16.08 16.19 25.30
N ALA A 21 15.81 16.06 24.00
CA ALA A 21 14.45 15.86 23.50
C ALA A 21 13.85 14.51 23.95
N GLU A 22 14.65 13.45 24.01
CA GLU A 22 14.27 12.13 24.52
C GLU A 22 13.78 12.21 25.98
N MET A 23 14.52 12.91 26.86
CA MET A 23 14.12 13.08 28.26
C MET A 23 12.83 13.91 28.44
N ILE A 24 12.57 14.86 27.54
CA ILE A 24 11.41 15.78 27.62
C ILE A 24 10.13 15.15 27.07
N VAL A 25 10.23 14.38 25.97
CA VAL A 25 9.05 13.86 25.24
C VAL A 25 8.41 12.66 25.95
N GLN A 26 9.19 11.85 26.69
CA GLN A 26 8.80 10.86 27.71
C GLN A 26 10.02 9.96 28.02
N PRO A 27 10.25 9.51 29.27
CA PRO A 27 11.43 8.73 29.66
C PRO A 27 11.58 7.32 29.02
N ASN A 28 10.71 6.92 28.08
CA ASN A 28 10.70 5.57 27.49
C ASN A 28 10.74 5.54 25.95
N LEU A 29 10.93 6.67 25.27
CA LEU A 29 11.07 6.68 23.82
C LEU A 29 12.50 6.27 23.43
N LYS A 30 12.66 5.18 22.68
CA LYS A 30 13.99 4.71 22.27
C LYS A 30 14.67 5.75 21.36
N ARG A 31 15.95 6.01 21.61
CA ARG A 31 16.83 6.80 20.72
C ARG A 31 16.72 6.48 19.22
N SER A 32 16.55 5.20 18.86
CA SER A 32 16.37 4.79 17.46
C SER A 32 15.08 5.34 16.84
N THR A 33 14.01 5.45 17.62
CA THR A 33 12.75 6.07 17.18
C THR A 33 12.92 7.56 16.98
N VAL A 34 13.62 8.26 17.88
CA VAL A 34 13.94 9.69 17.74
C VAL A 34 14.75 9.94 16.47
N ALA A 35 15.79 9.12 16.22
CA ALA A 35 16.61 9.21 15.01
C ALA A 35 15.79 8.99 13.73
N SER A 36 14.89 8.00 13.72
CA SER A 36 14.02 7.73 12.58
C SER A 36 13.07 8.89 12.29
N VAL A 37 12.47 9.50 13.31
CA VAL A 37 11.57 10.66 13.15
C VAL A 37 12.32 11.86 12.56
N ILE A 38 13.53 12.14 13.06
CA ILE A 38 14.35 13.25 12.55
C ILE A 38 14.82 12.98 11.12
N HIS A 39 15.19 11.74 10.80
CA HIS A 39 15.57 11.37 9.44
C HIS A 39 14.40 11.58 8.47
N THR A 40 13.21 11.05 8.80
CA THR A 40 12.01 11.26 7.99
C THR A 40 11.66 12.74 7.84
N PHE A 41 11.77 13.53 8.90
CA PHE A 41 11.52 14.98 8.82
C PHE A 41 12.52 15.70 7.91
N ARG A 42 13.82 15.37 7.99
CA ARG A 42 14.85 16.00 7.14
C ARG A 42 14.72 15.60 5.68
N THR A 43 14.37 14.34 5.41
CA THR A 43 14.30 13.81 4.05
C THR A 43 12.97 14.15 3.37
N GLU A 44 11.86 14.11 4.10
CA GLU A 44 10.51 14.23 3.53
C GLU A 44 9.73 15.46 4.01
N ASN A 45 10.26 16.26 4.95
CA ASN A 45 9.57 17.37 5.63
C ASN A 45 8.22 16.97 6.25
N ARG A 46 8.12 15.73 6.73
CA ARG A 46 6.91 15.15 7.30
C ARG A 46 7.05 14.89 8.79
N THR A 47 6.01 15.28 9.53
CA THR A 47 5.87 15.07 10.98
C THR A 47 5.06 13.82 11.31
N GLU A 48 4.28 13.32 10.35
CA GLU A 48 3.46 12.12 10.50
C GLU A 48 4.15 10.91 9.87
N ARG A 49 4.06 9.77 10.54
CA ARG A 49 4.47 8.49 9.93
C ARG A 49 3.62 8.24 8.70
N LYS A 50 4.26 7.81 7.61
CA LYS A 50 3.53 7.28 6.45
C LYS A 50 2.63 6.16 6.96
N LEU A 51 1.33 6.24 6.63
CA LEU A 51 0.42 5.12 6.89
C LEU A 51 1.08 3.87 6.30
N ASN A 52 1.07 2.77 7.05
CA ASN A 52 1.60 1.50 6.56
C ASN A 52 0.73 1.06 5.37
N SER A 53 1.04 1.53 4.16
CA SER A 53 0.44 1.06 2.93
C SER A 53 1.08 -0.27 2.59
N GLY A 54 0.68 -1.30 3.35
CA GLY A 54 0.97 -2.69 3.05
C GLY A 54 0.10 -3.14 1.88
N GLY A 55 0.72 -3.86 0.94
CA GLY A 55 0.12 -4.32 -0.30
C GLY A 55 1.08 -4.03 -1.45
N HIS A 56 1.76 -5.06 -1.95
CA HIS A 56 2.29 -4.98 -3.30
C HIS A 56 1.14 -4.57 -4.23
N GLY A 57 1.42 -3.67 -5.18
CA GLY A 57 0.41 -3.14 -6.11
C GLY A 57 -0.42 -4.26 -6.74
N CYS A 58 -1.67 -3.97 -7.09
CA CYS A 58 -2.56 -4.95 -7.71
C CYS A 58 -1.89 -5.54 -8.96
N LEU A 59 -1.85 -6.88 -9.05
CA LEU A 59 -1.38 -7.61 -10.23
C LEU A 59 -2.15 -7.19 -11.49
N LEU A 60 -3.42 -6.88 -11.31
CA LEU A 60 -4.34 -6.43 -12.34
C LEU A 60 -4.64 -4.94 -12.15
N THR A 61 -4.79 -4.25 -13.27
CA THR A 61 -5.35 -2.89 -13.28
C THR A 61 -6.86 -2.93 -13.05
N GLU A 62 -7.46 -1.79 -12.66
CA GLU A 62 -8.92 -1.69 -12.50
C GLU A 62 -9.66 -2.04 -13.79
N LEU A 63 -9.10 -1.68 -14.95
CA LEU A 63 -9.64 -2.03 -16.26
C LEU A 63 -9.66 -3.55 -16.46
N GLN A 64 -8.54 -4.23 -16.17
CA GLN A 64 -8.44 -5.69 -16.29
C GLN A 64 -9.40 -6.42 -15.33
N GLU A 65 -9.57 -5.92 -14.10
CA GLU A 65 -10.56 -6.46 -13.16
C GLU A 65 -12.01 -6.30 -13.66
N LEU A 66 -12.31 -5.16 -14.29
CA LEU A 66 -13.63 -4.90 -14.87
C LEU A 66 -13.90 -5.84 -16.06
N THR A 67 -12.93 -6.04 -16.94
CA THR A 67 -13.04 -6.97 -18.07
C THR A 67 -13.35 -8.40 -17.60
N ILE A 68 -12.69 -8.87 -16.53
CA ILE A 68 -13.02 -10.18 -15.92
C ILE A 68 -14.48 -10.23 -15.45
N THR A 69 -14.96 -9.15 -14.83
CA THR A 69 -16.34 -9.05 -14.34
C THR A 69 -17.35 -9.03 -15.50
N GLU A 70 -17.04 -8.33 -16.58
CA GLU A 70 -17.86 -8.28 -17.79
C GLU A 70 -17.96 -9.65 -18.48
N MET A 71 -16.87 -10.43 -18.51
CA MET A 71 -16.90 -11.80 -19.03
C MET A 71 -17.92 -12.69 -18.31
N VAL A 72 -18.02 -12.57 -16.98
CA VAL A 72 -19.01 -13.31 -16.17
C VAL A 72 -20.42 -12.79 -16.41
N ARG A 73 -20.60 -11.47 -16.52
CA ARG A 73 -21.92 -10.87 -16.82
C ARG A 73 -22.42 -11.21 -18.22
N ALA A 74 -21.54 -11.34 -19.19
CA ALA A 74 -21.88 -11.70 -20.57
C ALA A 74 -22.19 -13.20 -20.73
N SER A 75 -21.70 -14.05 -19.83
CA SER A 75 -21.89 -15.50 -19.87
C SER A 75 -21.99 -16.05 -18.45
N ASN A 76 -23.21 -16.15 -17.93
CA ASN A 76 -23.46 -16.55 -16.53
C ASN A 76 -22.97 -17.97 -16.17
N ASP A 77 -22.70 -18.82 -17.16
CA ASP A 77 -22.21 -20.19 -17.02
C ASP A 77 -20.69 -20.32 -17.23
N ILE A 78 -19.97 -19.21 -17.47
CA ILE A 78 -18.53 -19.23 -17.67
C ILE A 78 -17.79 -19.70 -16.41
N CYS A 79 -16.88 -20.66 -16.60
CA CYS A 79 -16.04 -21.19 -15.53
C CYS A 79 -14.74 -20.38 -15.38
N LEU A 80 -14.12 -20.41 -14.19
CA LEU A 80 -12.85 -19.72 -13.91
C LEU A 80 -11.73 -20.08 -14.90
N ARG A 81 -11.69 -21.33 -15.39
CA ARG A 81 -10.70 -21.78 -16.39
C ARG A 81 -10.91 -21.13 -17.75
N GLU A 82 -12.15 -20.90 -18.13
CA GLU A 82 -12.49 -20.25 -19.39
C GLU A 82 -12.17 -18.75 -19.32
N ILE A 83 -12.42 -18.13 -18.16
CA ILE A 83 -11.97 -16.76 -17.89
C ILE A 83 -10.44 -16.69 -18.01
N GLN A 84 -9.72 -17.63 -17.40
CA GLN A 84 -8.25 -17.69 -17.49
C GLN A 84 -7.77 -17.83 -18.94
N SER A 85 -8.36 -18.73 -19.73
CA SER A 85 -8.01 -18.85 -21.16
C SER A 85 -8.23 -17.54 -21.89
N LYS A 86 -9.37 -16.87 -21.66
CA LYS A 86 -9.66 -15.58 -22.30
C LYS A 86 -8.70 -14.47 -21.87
N THR A 87 -8.25 -14.45 -20.61
CA THR A 87 -7.24 -13.49 -20.17
C THR A 87 -5.86 -13.77 -20.74
N ASP A 88 -5.53 -15.06 -20.98
CA ASP A 88 -4.27 -15.46 -21.60
C ASP A 88 -4.28 -15.21 -23.12
N ASP A 89 -5.45 -15.24 -23.77
CA ASP A 89 -5.62 -14.97 -25.20
C ASP A 89 -5.74 -13.46 -25.54
N ASP A 90 -6.16 -12.62 -24.57
CA ASP A 90 -6.40 -11.18 -24.75
C ASP A 90 -5.20 -10.33 -24.31
N ASP A 91 -4.15 -10.35 -25.13
CA ASP A 91 -2.92 -9.58 -24.91
C ASP A 91 -3.14 -8.05 -24.96
N ASP A 92 -4.21 -7.58 -25.59
CA ASP A 92 -4.50 -6.13 -25.68
C ASP A 92 -4.90 -5.57 -24.31
N VAL A 93 -5.82 -6.25 -23.61
CA VAL A 93 -6.29 -5.81 -22.29
C VAL A 93 -5.37 -6.28 -21.16
N PHE A 94 -4.84 -7.50 -21.25
CA PHE A 94 -4.02 -8.11 -20.20
C PHE A 94 -2.51 -7.93 -20.39
N HIS A 95 -2.10 -6.96 -21.23
CA HIS A 95 -0.70 -6.62 -21.43
C HIS A 95 0.04 -6.39 -20.09
N GLY A 96 1.25 -6.96 -19.99
CA GLY A 96 2.09 -6.86 -18.79
C GLY A 96 1.73 -7.86 -17.68
N VAL A 97 0.73 -8.72 -17.89
CA VAL A 97 0.37 -9.81 -16.98
C VAL A 97 0.67 -11.14 -17.65
N ASN A 98 1.73 -11.82 -17.22
CA ASN A 98 2.17 -13.07 -17.89
C ASN A 98 1.18 -14.25 -17.71
N ASN A 99 0.41 -14.26 -16.62
CA ASN A 99 -0.61 -15.27 -16.33
C ASN A 99 -1.48 -14.78 -15.16
N VAL A 100 -2.79 -14.88 -15.30
CA VAL A 100 -3.75 -14.63 -14.21
C VAL A 100 -4.13 -15.96 -13.56
N SER A 101 -3.75 -16.15 -12.29
CA SER A 101 -4.15 -17.38 -11.57
C SER A 101 -5.66 -17.46 -11.34
N LEU A 102 -6.23 -18.67 -11.33
CA LEU A 102 -7.63 -18.90 -10.95
C LEU A 102 -8.00 -18.28 -9.59
N SER A 103 -7.06 -18.29 -8.63
CA SER A 103 -7.24 -17.65 -7.33
C SER A 103 -7.32 -16.13 -7.40
N THR A 104 -6.62 -15.51 -8.36
CA THR A 104 -6.70 -14.07 -8.61
C THR A 104 -8.06 -13.73 -9.20
N ILE A 105 -8.52 -14.50 -10.20
CA ILE A 105 -9.84 -14.36 -10.82
C ILE A 105 -10.93 -14.50 -9.74
N ASP A 106 -10.91 -15.56 -8.93
CA ASP A 106 -11.87 -15.78 -7.83
C ASP A 106 -11.87 -14.61 -6.83
N ARG A 107 -10.69 -14.06 -6.49
CA ARG A 107 -10.60 -12.91 -5.59
C ARG A 107 -11.17 -11.63 -6.21
N VAL A 108 -10.98 -11.42 -7.52
CA VAL A 108 -11.56 -10.29 -8.26
C VAL A 108 -13.08 -10.39 -8.27
N LEU A 109 -13.64 -11.55 -8.63
CA LEU A 109 -15.09 -11.74 -8.66
C LEU A 109 -15.74 -11.51 -7.28
N LYS A 110 -15.13 -12.04 -6.21
CA LYS A 110 -15.57 -11.81 -4.83
C LYS A 110 -15.52 -10.34 -4.41
N ARG A 111 -14.53 -9.59 -4.90
CA ARG A 111 -14.37 -8.16 -4.62
C ARG A 111 -15.43 -7.32 -5.33
N HIS A 112 -15.82 -7.70 -6.55
CA HIS A 112 -16.82 -6.99 -7.35
C HIS A 112 -18.25 -7.49 -7.15
N HIS A 113 -18.47 -8.43 -6.22
CA HIS A 113 -19.78 -8.98 -5.85
C HIS A 113 -20.58 -9.52 -7.04
N VAL A 114 -19.89 -10.25 -7.92
CA VAL A 114 -20.47 -11.01 -9.05
C VAL A 114 -20.75 -12.43 -8.59
#